data_AF-A0A7Y3EYM2-F1
#
_entry.id   AF-A0A7Y3EYM2-F1
#
_cell.length_a   1.000
_cell.length_b   1.000
_cell.length_c   1.000
_cell.angle_alpha   90.00
_cell.angle_beta   90.00
_cell.angle_gamma   90.00
#
_symmetry.space_group_name_H-M   'P 1'
#
loop_
_entity.id
_entity.type
_entity.pdbx_description
1 polymer ?
#
loop_
_entity_poly.entity_id
_entity_poly.type
_entity_poly.pdbx_seq_one_letter_code
_entity_poly.pdbx_strand_id
1 'polypeptide(L)' 'MKAGFIVAGKDDAYLLRHELILEPGDQLTFEPYEKHWFQAGPRGAVLYSFSTTVSDGLDGFTDQQIQRITVVKDEGE' A
#
# COMPACT_ATOMS: atom_id res chain seq x y z
N MET A 1 -3.16 -20.50 -6.81
CA MET A 1 -4.37 -20.10 -6.04
C MET A 1 -4.12 -18.67 -5.62
N LYS A 2 -5.05 -17.72 -5.85
CA LYS A 2 -4.84 -16.33 -5.43
C LYS A 2 -5.05 -16.22 -3.92
N ALA A 3 -4.10 -15.62 -3.20
CA ALA A 3 -4.19 -15.41 -1.76
C ALA A 3 -4.78 -14.03 -1.42
N GLY A 4 -4.46 -13.01 -2.23
CA GLY A 4 -4.94 -11.65 -2.06
C GLY A 4 -6.37 -11.43 -2.53
N PHE A 5 -7.05 -10.47 -1.91
CA PHE A 5 -8.37 -10.00 -2.32
C PHE A 5 -8.44 -8.48 -2.47
N ILE A 6 -9.33 -8.02 -3.36
CA ILE A 6 -9.63 -6.60 -3.55
C ILE A 6 -10.62 -6.15 -2.49
N VAL A 7 -10.40 -4.96 -1.93
CA VAL A 7 -11.34 -4.34 -1.00
C VAL A 7 -12.65 -4.07 -1.73
N ALA A 8 -13.77 -4.53 -1.16
CA ALA A 8 -15.08 -4.41 -1.78
C ALA A 8 -15.40 -2.95 -2.14
N GLY A 9 -15.80 -2.70 -3.40
CA GLY A 9 -16.14 -1.37 -3.89
C GLY A 9 -14.95 -0.47 -4.23
N LYS A 10 -13.73 -1.03 -4.29
CA LYS A 10 -12.49 -0.31 -4.67
C LYS A 10 -11.84 -0.88 -5.94
N ASP A 11 -12.61 -1.55 -6.78
CA ASP A 11 -12.14 -2.20 -8.01
C ASP A 11 -11.46 -1.22 -9.00
N ASP A 12 -11.84 0.05 -8.97
CA ASP A 12 -11.29 1.16 -9.75
C ASP A 12 -9.95 1.68 -9.21
N ALA A 13 -9.66 1.46 -7.92
CA ALA A 13 -8.43 1.88 -7.27
C ALA A 13 -7.36 0.78 -7.22
N TYR A 14 -7.77 -0.46 -6.95
CA TYR A 14 -6.86 -1.59 -6.94
C TYR A 14 -6.78 -2.15 -8.36
N LEU A 15 -5.81 -1.68 -9.17
CA LEU A 15 -5.70 -2.05 -10.60
C LEU A 15 -4.74 -3.21 -10.89
N LEU A 16 -3.76 -3.47 -10.00
CA LEU A 16 -2.74 -4.50 -10.24
C LEU A 16 -3.24 -5.90 -9.87
N ARG A 17 -2.85 -6.91 -10.65
CA ARG A 17 -3.31 -8.31 -10.51
C ARG A 17 -2.19 -9.35 -10.51
N HIS A 18 -0.94 -8.94 -10.74
CA HIS A 18 0.22 -9.84 -10.66
C HIS A 18 0.54 -10.06 -9.18
N GLU A 19 0.30 -11.28 -8.69
CA GLU A 19 0.48 -11.64 -7.29
C GLU A 19 1.86 -12.28 -7.09
N LEU A 20 2.56 -11.81 -6.06
CA LEU A 20 3.79 -12.39 -5.54
C LEU A 20 3.56 -12.69 -4.06
N ILE A 21 3.94 -13.90 -3.62
CA ILE A 21 3.90 -14.28 -2.21
C ILE A 21 5.32 -14.12 -1.67
N LEU A 22 5.50 -13.21 -0.71
CA LEU A 22 6.77 -13.02 -0.01
C LEU A 22 6.79 -13.84 1.27
N GLU A 23 7.70 -14.80 1.36
CA GLU A 23 7.98 -15.59 2.55
C GLU A 23 9.01 -14.87 3.46
N PRO A 24 9.15 -15.28 4.73
CA PRO A 24 10.16 -14.69 5.62
C PRO A 24 11.57 -14.77 5.03
N GLY A 25 12.18 -13.61 4.80
CA GLY A 25 13.52 -13.48 4.21
C GLY A 25 13.51 -13.07 2.73
N ASP A 26 12.36 -13.17 2.06
CA ASP A 26 12.23 -12.66 0.70
C ASP A 26 12.29 -11.13 0.66
N GLN A 27 12.81 -10.62 -0.46
CA GLN A 27 12.92 -9.19 -0.72
C GLN A 27 12.40 -8.86 -2.11
N LEU A 28 11.78 -7.69 -2.22
CA LEU A 28 11.38 -7.08 -3.48
C LEU A 28 11.80 -5.62 -3.49
N THR A 29 12.36 -5.17 -4.62
CA THR A 29 12.75 -3.78 -4.86
C THR A 29 11.86 -3.23 -5.96
N PHE A 30 11.35 -2.01 -5.75
CA PHE A 30 10.53 -1.29 -6.73
C PHE A 30 11.34 -0.17 -7.35
N GLU A 31 11.15 0.04 -8.65
CA GLU A 31 11.64 1.24 -9.32
C GLU A 31 10.77 2.46 -8.97
N PRO A 32 11.30 3.70 -9.08
CA PRO A 32 10.52 4.91 -8.84
C PRO A 32 9.21 4.91 -9.64
N TYR A 33 8.11 5.28 -8.97
CA TYR A 33 6.75 5.36 -9.53
C TYR A 33 6.12 4.02 -9.95
N GLU A 34 6.75 2.87 -9.66
CA GLU A 34 6.08 1.58 -9.82
C GLU A 34 4.90 1.46 -8.86
N LYS A 35 3.70 1.25 -9.42
CA LYS A 35 2.52 1.00 -8.61
C LYS A 35 2.67 -0.33 -7.89
N HIS A 36 2.29 -0.35 -6.62
CA HIS A 36 2.24 -1.56 -5.82
C HIS A 36 1.21 -1.41 -4.70
N TRP A 37 0.71 -2.54 -4.22
CA TRP A 37 -0.09 -2.65 -3.00
C TRP A 37 0.15 -4.04 -2.43
N PHE A 38 -0.02 -4.21 -1.13
CA PHE A 38 0.21 -5.49 -0.47
C PHE A 38 -0.88 -5.76 0.57
N GLN A 39 -1.05 -7.04 0.88
CA GLN A 39 -1.99 -7.51 1.89
C GLN A 39 -1.27 -8.55 2.74
N ALA A 40 -1.37 -8.39 4.06
CA ALA A 40 -0.81 -9.37 4.98
C ALA A 40 -1.61 -10.68 4.95
N GLY A 41 -0.94 -11.79 5.22
CA GLY A 41 -1.60 -13.08 5.42
C GLY A 41 -2.41 -13.13 6.72
N PRO A 42 -3.09 -14.27 7.00
CA PRO A 42 -4.02 -14.41 8.13
C PRO A 42 -3.38 -14.25 9.51
N ARG A 43 -2.05 -14.33 9.62
CA ARG A 43 -1.31 -14.11 10.87
C ARG A 43 -0.70 -12.71 10.99
N GLY A 44 -1.00 -11.82 10.04
CA GLY A 44 -0.26 -10.57 9.87
C GLY A 44 1.10 -10.78 9.20
N ALA A 45 1.85 -9.68 9.05
CA ALA A 45 3.19 -9.66 8.49
C ALA A 45 4.02 -8.53 9.12
N VAL A 46 5.34 -8.71 9.18
CA VAL A 46 6.31 -7.66 9.51
C VAL A 46 7.17 -7.45 8.26
N LEU A 47 7.28 -6.20 7.81
CA LEU A 47 8.06 -5.82 6.65
C LEU A 47 9.05 -4.74 7.04
N TYR A 48 10.29 -4.86 6.58
CA TYR A 48 11.24 -3.75 6.59
C TYR A 48 11.20 -3.04 5.24
N SER A 49 11.06 -1.72 5.26
CA SER A 49 11.18 -0.88 4.07
C SER A 49 12.48 -0.11 4.13
N PHE A 50 13.26 -0.21 3.06
CA PHE A 50 14.46 0.58 2.83
C PHE A 50 14.23 1.39 1.56
N SER A 51 14.46 2.69 1.64
CA SER A 51 14.33 3.60 0.50
C SER A 51 15.48 4.60 0.52
N THR A 52 15.54 5.46 -0.49
CA THR A 52 16.43 6.61 -0.51
C THR A 52 15.94 7.65 0.51
N THR A 53 15.46 8.81 0.07
CA THR A 53 14.82 9.79 0.96
C THR A 53 13.32 9.54 0.97
N VAL A 54 12.77 9.27 2.15
CA VAL A 54 11.33 9.08 2.34
C VAL A 54 10.63 10.45 2.37
N SER A 55 9.54 10.58 1.62
CA SER A 55 8.72 11.79 1.57
C SER A 55 7.24 11.42 1.44
N ASP A 56 6.68 10.91 2.53
CA ASP A 56 5.30 10.42 2.64
C ASP A 56 4.25 11.38 2.05
N GLY A 57 4.42 12.70 2.21
CA GLY A 57 3.48 13.69 1.70
C GLY A 57 3.38 13.75 0.17
N LEU A 58 4.31 13.12 -0.54
CA LEU A 58 4.34 13.01 -2.00
C LEU A 58 3.84 11.64 -2.50
N ASP A 59 3.41 10.74 -1.61
CA ASP A 59 2.87 9.44 -1.99
C ASP A 59 1.61 9.60 -2.86
N GLY A 60 1.66 9.04 -4.07
CA GLY A 60 0.52 9.02 -4.97
C GLY A 60 -0.38 7.81 -4.73
N PHE A 61 -1.67 8.04 -4.53
CA PHE A 61 -2.68 6.98 -4.42
C PHE A 61 -3.48 6.89 -5.72
N THR A 62 -3.78 5.65 -6.14
CA THR A 62 -4.68 5.45 -7.30
C THR A 62 -6.10 5.86 -6.93
N ASP A 63 -6.52 5.57 -5.70
CA ASP A 63 -7.78 6.06 -5.13
C ASP A 63 -7.68 7.57 -4.84
N GLN A 64 -8.46 8.37 -5.56
CA GLN A 64 -8.49 9.83 -5.42
C GLN A 64 -9.13 10.30 -4.09
N GLN A 65 -9.80 9.40 -3.37
CA GLN A 65 -10.43 9.72 -2.09
C GLN A 65 -9.44 9.65 -0.93
N ILE A 66 -8.27 9.03 -1.12
CA ILE A 66 -7.26 8.92 -0.07
C ILE A 66 -6.55 10.26 0.13
N GLN A 67 -6.59 10.75 1.36
CA GLN A 67 -5.80 11.88 1.82
C GLN A 67 -4.65 11.36 2.66
N ARG A 68 -3.41 11.55 2.19
CA ARG A 68 -2.21 11.03 2.85
C ARG A 68 -1.88 11.75 4.16
N ILE A 69 -2.20 13.04 4.20
CA ILE A 69 -1.95 13.89 5.36
C ILE A 69 -3.18 13.87 6.27
N THR A 70 -2.94 13.51 7.54
CA THR A 70 -3.97 13.56 8.57
C THR A 70 -4.37 15.00 8.85
N VAL A 71 -5.68 15.28 8.85
CA VAL A 71 -6.24 16.57 9.28
C VAL A 71 -6.70 16.42 10.74
N VAL A 72 -6.09 17.18 11.63
CA VAL A 72 -6.52 17.29 13.03
C VAL A 72 -7.58 18.39 13.11
N LYS A 73 -8.74 18.09 13.70
CA LYS A 73 -9.78 19.09 13.97
C LYS A 73 -9.55 19.70 15.35
N ASP A 74 -9.76 21.00 15.47
CA ASP A 74 -9.85 21.67 16.77
C ASP A 74 -11.25 21.46 17.37
N GLU A 75 -11.35 21.33 18.70
CA GLU A 75 -12.60 21.02 19.43
C GLU A 75 -13.64 22.17 19.46
N GLY A 76 -13.69 23.02 18.43
CA GLY A 76 -14.54 24.22 18.37
C GLY A 76 -15.49 24.33 17.17
N GLU A 77 -15.51 23.34 16.26
CA GLU A 77 -16.42 23.28 15.09
C GLU A 77 -17.23 21.99 15.03
#